data_AF-K0PJV7-F1
#
_entry.id   AF-K0PJV7-F1
#
_cell.length_a   1.000
_cell.length_b   1.000
_cell.length_c   1.000
_cell.angle_alpha   90.00
_cell.angle_beta   90.00
_cell.angle_gamma   90.00
#
_symmetry.space_group_name_H-M   'P 1'
#
loop_
_entity.id
_entity.type
_entity.pdbx_description
1 polymer ?
#
loop_
_entity_poly.entity_id
_entity_poly.type
_entity_poly.pdbx_seq_one_letter_code
_entity_poly.pdbx_strand_id
1 'polypeptide(L)'
;MSPANVYRFFPSKLALHDALVVRVLDQIFPAARSGSDKKPYAETLREFICGLHRGVLALMRDEEKLFELLTTADDEHWPAFESHVNRVRSIVAELVEAGIREREFRQQDGLHAAEYLCASTAALWEPTAIKTFYLRRSLITPEELISFSVEALRDGAPPC
;
A
#
# COMPACT_ATOMS: atom_id res chain seq x y z
N MET A 1 -20.97 4.94 -27.62
CA MET A 1 -21.67 4.12 -26.60
C MET A 1 -22.75 4.99 -25.97
N SER A 2 -24.01 4.58 -25.95
CA SER A 2 -25.06 5.33 -25.23
C SER A 2 -24.86 5.19 -23.71
N PRO A 3 -25.06 6.25 -22.90
CA PRO A 3 -24.99 6.19 -21.44
C PRO A 3 -25.87 5.09 -20.82
N ALA A 4 -27.00 4.76 -21.46
CA ALA A 4 -27.91 3.70 -21.04
C ALA A 4 -27.29 2.29 -21.11
N ASN A 5 -26.21 2.13 -21.88
CA ASN A 5 -25.60 0.83 -22.14
C ASN A 5 -24.65 0.34 -21.04
N VAL A 6 -24.20 1.23 -20.16
CA VAL A 6 -23.26 0.91 -19.08
C VAL A 6 -23.98 0.25 -17.90
N TYR A 7 -25.18 0.74 -17.56
CA TYR A 7 -25.96 0.26 -16.41
C TYR A 7 -26.54 -1.15 -16.57
N ARG A 8 -26.47 -1.80 -17.74
CA ARG A 8 -26.81 -3.23 -17.84
C ARG A 8 -25.73 -4.14 -17.28
N PHE A 9 -24.50 -3.64 -17.17
CA PHE A 9 -23.35 -4.40 -16.68
C PHE A 9 -23.09 -4.15 -15.20
N PHE A 10 -23.63 -3.07 -14.64
CA PHE A 10 -23.42 -2.67 -13.26
C PHE A 10 -24.76 -2.45 -12.57
N PRO A 11 -25.05 -3.18 -11.47
CA PRO A 11 -26.33 -3.10 -10.78
C PRO A 11 -26.58 -1.75 -10.10
N SER A 12 -25.53 -0.93 -9.90
CA SER A 12 -25.62 0.39 -9.31
C SER A 12 -24.45 1.29 -9.74
N LYS A 13 -24.56 2.59 -9.48
CA LYS A 13 -23.46 3.55 -9.66
C LYS A 13 -22.26 3.20 -8.77
N LEU A 14 -22.51 2.74 -7.53
CA LEU A 14 -21.46 2.26 -6.63
C LEU A 14 -20.73 1.06 -7.24
N ALA A 15 -21.44 0.07 -7.79
CA ALA A 15 -20.81 -1.10 -8.40
C ALA A 15 -19.93 -0.74 -9.61
N LEU A 16 -20.34 0.27 -10.40
CA LEU A 16 -19.50 0.81 -11.47
C LEU A 16 -18.24 1.49 -10.94
N HIS A 17 -18.38 2.31 -9.90
CA HIS A 17 -17.27 3.03 -9.29
C HIS A 17 -16.30 2.07 -8.58
N ASP A 18 -16.79 1.10 -7.81
CA ASP A 18 -16.00 0.09 -7.11
C ASP A 18 -15.18 -0.75 -8.11
N ALA A 19 -15.78 -1.17 -9.23
CA ALA A 19 -15.05 -1.83 -10.31
C ALA A 19 -13.98 -0.94 -10.96
N LEU A 20 -14.23 0.37 -11.07
CA LEU A 20 -13.22 1.33 -11.53
C LEU A 20 -12.08 1.45 -10.52
N VAL A 21 -12.38 1.48 -9.21
CA VAL A 21 -11.38 1.49 -8.13
C VAL A 21 -10.49 0.26 -8.21
N VAL A 22 -11.05 -0.94 -8.37
CA VAL A 22 -10.26 -2.18 -8.58
C VAL A 22 -9.28 -1.99 -9.72
N ARG A 23 -9.76 -1.54 -10.89
CA ARG A 23 -8.92 -1.35 -12.08
C ARG A 23 -7.78 -0.35 -11.83
N VAL A 24 -8.07 0.78 -11.20
CA VAL A 24 -7.07 1.82 -10.91
C VAL A 24 -6.02 1.28 -9.95
N LEU A 25 -6.44 0.63 -8.85
CA LEU A 25 -5.53 0.06 -7.86
C LEU A 25 -4.65 -1.03 -8.45
N ASP A 26 -5.19 -1.89 -9.33
CA ASP A 26 -4.41 -2.90 -10.03
C ASP A 26 -3.36 -2.31 -10.97
N GLN A 27 -3.66 -1.19 -11.63
CA GLN A 27 -2.71 -0.52 -12.54
C GLN A 27 -1.50 0.07 -11.82
N ILE A 28 -1.71 0.58 -10.60
CA ILE A 28 -0.64 1.18 -9.81
C ILE A 28 0.01 0.20 -8.83
N PHE A 29 -0.49 -1.04 -8.74
CA PHE A 29 -0.01 -2.02 -7.78
C PHE A 29 1.43 -2.46 -8.13
N PRO A 30 2.40 -2.28 -7.23
CA PRO A 30 3.78 -2.66 -7.52
C PRO A 30 3.95 -4.17 -7.50
N ALA A 31 4.87 -4.67 -8.31
CA ALA A 31 5.31 -6.05 -8.22
C ALA A 31 6.15 -6.25 -6.96
N ALA A 32 5.86 -7.30 -6.19
CA ALA A 32 6.72 -7.78 -5.12
C ALA A 32 7.37 -9.10 -5.54
N ARG A 33 8.72 -9.14 -5.59
CA ARG A 33 9.50 -10.37 -5.84
C ARG A 33 10.77 -10.37 -4.99
N SER A 34 11.04 -11.48 -4.32
CA SER A 34 12.29 -11.78 -3.61
C SER A 34 12.58 -13.28 -3.70
N GLY A 35 13.74 -13.72 -3.21
CA GLY A 35 14.16 -15.13 -3.25
C GLY A 35 15.46 -15.37 -4.02
N SER A 36 15.76 -16.65 -4.28
CA SER A 36 17.08 -17.24 -4.57
C SER A 36 17.93 -16.68 -5.72
N ASP A 37 17.48 -15.64 -6.41
CA ASP A 37 18.32 -14.86 -7.32
C ASP A 37 18.08 -13.35 -7.15
N LYS A 38 18.88 -12.76 -6.24
CA LYS A 38 19.48 -11.40 -6.26
C LYS A 38 18.96 -10.27 -5.36
N LYS A 39 17.90 -10.40 -4.54
CA LYS A 39 17.45 -9.25 -3.70
C LYS A 39 17.06 -9.59 -2.25
N PRO A 40 17.65 -8.92 -1.25
CA PRO A 40 17.24 -9.03 0.15
C PRO A 40 15.76 -8.65 0.38
N TYR A 41 15.10 -9.30 1.33
CA TYR A 41 13.69 -9.06 1.67
C TYR A 41 13.46 -7.63 2.17
N ALA A 42 14.40 -7.06 2.95
CA ALA A 42 14.30 -5.68 3.38
C ALA A 42 14.29 -4.71 2.18
N GLU A 43 15.14 -4.97 1.18
CA GLU A 43 15.21 -4.16 -0.02
C GLU A 43 13.93 -4.32 -0.87
N THR A 44 13.39 -5.53 -0.97
CA THR A 44 12.09 -5.78 -1.64
C THR A 44 10.94 -5.09 -0.92
N LEU A 45 10.88 -5.11 0.42
CA LEU A 45 9.87 -4.38 1.19
C LEU A 45 9.94 -2.88 0.95
N ARG A 46 11.15 -2.29 0.98
CA ARG A 46 11.33 -0.87 0.69
C ARG A 46 10.83 -0.51 -0.70
N GLU A 47 11.22 -1.27 -1.72
CA GLU A 47 10.78 -1.03 -3.09
C GLU A 47 9.27 -1.20 -3.27
N PHE A 48 8.68 -2.19 -2.62
CA PHE A 48 7.25 -2.44 -2.67
C PHE A 48 6.48 -1.24 -2.10
N ILE A 49 6.84 -0.76 -0.91
CA ILE A 49 6.17 0.39 -0.27
C ILE A 49 6.46 1.69 -1.05
N CYS A 50 7.69 1.90 -1.53
CA CYS A 50 8.00 3.02 -2.43
C CYS A 50 7.20 2.93 -3.74
N GLY A 51 6.91 1.73 -4.24
CA GLY A 51 6.07 1.49 -5.39
C GLY A 51 4.62 1.93 -5.16
N LEU A 52 4.04 1.52 -4.02
CA LEU A 52 2.69 1.94 -3.61
C LEU A 52 2.62 3.47 -3.50
N HIS A 53 3.58 4.06 -2.79
CA HIS A 53 3.69 5.49 -2.62
C HIS A 53 3.75 6.24 -3.97
N ARG A 54 4.64 5.82 -4.88
CA ARG A 54 4.76 6.42 -6.22
C ARG A 54 3.49 6.30 -7.04
N GLY A 55 2.80 5.16 -6.97
CA GLY A 55 1.55 4.92 -7.68
C GLY A 55 0.45 5.88 -7.23
N VAL A 56 0.25 6.00 -5.92
CA VAL A 56 -0.76 6.88 -5.32
C VAL A 56 -0.42 8.35 -5.54
N LEU A 57 0.85 8.72 -5.41
CA LEU A 57 1.34 10.08 -5.69
C LEU A 57 1.16 10.48 -7.15
N ALA A 58 1.39 9.56 -8.09
CA ALA A 58 1.15 9.80 -9.51
C ALA A 58 -0.33 10.05 -9.79
N LEU A 59 -1.24 9.27 -9.20
CA LEU A 59 -2.68 9.54 -9.29
C LEU A 59 -3.05 10.90 -8.71
N MET A 60 -2.50 11.25 -7.54
CA MET A 60 -2.75 12.55 -6.91
C MET A 60 -2.33 13.73 -7.79
N ARG A 61 -1.21 13.58 -8.51
CA ARG A 61 -0.64 14.65 -9.35
C ARG A 61 -1.30 14.73 -10.73
N ASP A 62 -1.50 13.58 -11.37
CA ASP A 62 -1.79 13.50 -12.80
C ASP A 62 -3.26 13.18 -13.09
N GLU A 63 -3.98 12.57 -12.14
CA GLU A 63 -5.33 12.02 -12.32
C GLU A 63 -6.26 12.38 -11.15
N GLU A 64 -6.40 13.68 -10.86
CA GLU A 64 -7.12 14.23 -9.70
C GLU A 64 -8.48 13.56 -9.43
N LYS A 65 -9.30 13.35 -10.46
CA LYS A 65 -10.63 12.72 -10.31
C LYS A 65 -10.58 11.26 -9.90
N LEU A 66 -9.57 10.51 -10.38
CA LEU A 66 -9.37 9.13 -9.95
C LEU A 66 -8.85 9.11 -8.51
N PHE A 67 -7.97 10.04 -8.15
CA PHE A 67 -7.50 10.17 -6.78
C PHE A 67 -8.63 10.55 -5.79
N GLU A 68 -9.52 11.46 -6.16
CA GLU A 68 -10.72 11.80 -5.37
C GLU A 68 -11.62 10.57 -5.18
N LEU A 69 -11.85 9.80 -6.25
CA LEU A 69 -12.61 8.56 -6.16
C LEU A 69 -11.98 7.55 -5.19
N LEU A 70 -10.64 7.39 -5.25
CA LEU A 70 -9.92 6.55 -4.29
C LEU A 70 -10.02 7.07 -2.86
N THR A 71 -9.98 8.39 -2.67
CA THR A 71 -10.15 9.01 -1.34
C THR A 71 -11.54 8.70 -0.78
N THR A 72 -12.60 8.79 -1.60
CA THR A 72 -13.95 8.40 -1.18
C THR A 72 -14.05 6.91 -0.90
N ALA A 73 -13.44 6.06 -1.72
CA ALA A 73 -13.46 4.61 -1.53
C ALA A 73 -12.74 4.18 -0.24
N ASP A 74 -11.66 4.87 0.12
CA ASP A 74 -10.93 4.73 1.39
C ASP A 74 -11.79 5.19 2.57
N ASP A 75 -12.27 6.45 2.58
CA ASP A 75 -13.10 7.02 3.65
C ASP A 75 -14.37 6.20 3.93
N GLU A 76 -15.05 5.74 2.87
CA GLU A 76 -16.29 4.97 2.96
C GLU A 76 -16.09 3.45 3.04
N HIS A 77 -14.85 2.96 3.13
CA HIS A 77 -14.50 1.54 3.26
C HIS A 77 -15.14 0.66 2.17
N TRP A 78 -15.03 1.11 0.91
CA TRP A 78 -15.59 0.37 -0.21
C TRP A 78 -14.89 -0.98 -0.40
N PRO A 79 -15.62 -2.04 -0.84
CA PRO A 79 -15.06 -3.38 -0.98
C PRO A 79 -13.76 -3.47 -1.79
N ALA A 80 -13.66 -2.71 -2.89
CA ALA A 80 -12.45 -2.70 -3.72
C ALA A 80 -11.22 -2.17 -2.98
N PHE A 81 -11.39 -1.13 -2.16
CA PHE A 81 -10.29 -0.54 -1.40
C PHE A 81 -9.87 -1.43 -0.24
N GLU A 82 -10.83 -1.98 0.52
CA GLU A 82 -10.55 -2.96 1.57
C GLU A 82 -9.81 -4.19 1.04
N SER A 83 -10.20 -4.69 -0.14
CA SER A 83 -9.49 -5.79 -0.79
C SER A 83 -8.06 -5.41 -1.17
N HIS A 84 -7.80 -4.16 -1.55
CA HIS A 84 -6.46 -3.67 -1.85
C HIS A 84 -5.59 -3.60 -0.59
N VAL A 85 -6.11 -3.03 0.51
CA VAL A 85 -5.40 -2.97 1.79
C VAL A 85 -5.04 -4.38 2.28
N ASN A 86 -5.98 -5.32 2.21
CA ASN A 86 -5.73 -6.71 2.58
C ASN A 86 -4.68 -7.39 1.69
N ARG A 87 -4.65 -7.06 0.39
CA ARG A 87 -3.62 -7.54 -0.54
C ARG A 87 -2.23 -6.97 -0.21
N VAL A 88 -2.14 -5.69 0.13
CA VAL A 88 -0.89 -5.06 0.60
C VAL A 88 -0.38 -5.78 1.86
N ARG A 89 -1.24 -5.92 2.88
CA ARG A 89 -0.92 -6.63 4.13
C ARG A 89 -0.43 -8.06 3.87
N SER A 90 -1.10 -8.80 3.00
CA SER A 90 -0.74 -10.18 2.68
C SER A 90 0.67 -10.28 2.07
N ILE A 91 0.99 -9.41 1.11
CA ILE A 91 2.33 -9.38 0.48
C ILE A 91 3.40 -8.99 1.49
N VAL A 92 3.14 -8.00 2.34
CA VAL A 92 4.09 -7.59 3.38
C VAL A 92 4.32 -8.75 4.36
N ALA A 93 3.26 -9.45 4.79
CA ALA A 93 3.36 -10.61 5.65
C ALA A 93 4.20 -11.73 5.04
N GLU A 94 3.95 -12.07 3.77
CA GLU A 94 4.73 -13.08 3.04
C GLU A 94 6.23 -12.74 3.01
N LEU A 95 6.56 -11.47 2.72
CA LEU A 95 7.95 -11.00 2.66
C LEU A 95 8.62 -10.97 4.05
N VAL A 96 7.89 -10.56 5.09
CA VAL A 96 8.39 -10.56 6.47
C VAL A 96 8.63 -11.99 6.95
N GLU A 97 7.67 -12.90 6.79
CA GLU A 97 7.81 -14.29 7.19
C GLU A 97 8.95 -14.99 6.46
N ALA A 98 9.12 -14.70 5.17
CA ALA A 98 10.23 -15.24 4.39
C ALA A 98 11.58 -14.67 4.85
N GLY A 99 11.67 -13.37 5.14
CA GLY A 99 12.87 -12.78 5.71
C GLY A 99 13.21 -13.29 7.12
N ILE A 100 12.20 -13.62 7.94
CA ILE A 100 12.41 -14.30 9.24
C ILE A 100 12.99 -15.70 9.02
N ARG A 101 12.44 -16.47 8.07
CA ARG A 101 12.88 -17.84 7.74
C ARG A 101 14.34 -17.88 7.26
N GLU A 102 14.71 -16.89 6.43
CA GLU A 102 16.08 -16.72 5.92
C GLU A 102 17.01 -15.98 6.90
N ARG A 103 16.53 -15.65 8.11
CA ARG A 103 17.27 -14.94 9.17
C ARG A 103 17.77 -13.55 8.77
N GLU A 104 17.13 -12.92 7.78
CA GLU A 104 17.35 -11.51 7.46
C GLU A 104 16.65 -10.59 8.46
N PHE A 105 15.49 -11.02 8.97
CA PHE A 105 14.78 -10.37 10.08
C PHE A 105 14.92 -11.19 11.35
N ARG A 106 14.79 -10.52 12.50
CA ARG A 106 14.83 -11.21 13.80
C ARG A 106 13.65 -12.18 13.95
N GLN A 107 13.81 -13.20 14.79
CA GLN A 107 12.70 -14.08 15.15
C GLN A 107 11.63 -13.30 15.92
N GLN A 108 10.44 -13.20 15.34
CA GLN A 108 9.27 -12.51 15.90
C GLN A 108 7.98 -13.07 15.29
N ASP A 109 6.83 -12.59 15.73
CA ASP A 109 5.55 -12.88 15.07
C ASP A 109 5.46 -12.12 13.74
N GLY A 110 5.44 -12.86 12.63
CA GLY A 110 5.50 -12.30 11.28
C GLY A 110 4.27 -11.46 10.91
N LEU A 111 3.07 -11.87 11.34
CA LEU A 111 1.82 -11.18 11.05
C LEU A 111 1.76 -9.85 11.81
N HIS A 112 2.10 -9.85 13.09
CA HIS A 112 2.16 -8.62 13.88
C HIS A 112 3.23 -7.66 13.34
N ALA A 113 4.39 -8.17 12.97
CA ALA A 113 5.47 -7.36 12.40
C ALA A 113 5.08 -6.74 11.05
N ALA A 114 4.36 -7.48 10.21
CA ALA A 114 3.80 -6.96 8.97
C ALA A 114 2.74 -5.87 9.22
N GLU A 115 1.84 -6.08 10.19
CA GLU A 115 0.84 -5.07 10.54
C GLU A 115 1.48 -3.79 11.08
N TYR A 116 2.54 -3.90 11.91
CA TYR A 116 3.30 -2.72 12.35
C TYR A 116 3.92 -1.95 11.19
N LEU A 117 4.50 -2.64 10.21
CA LEU A 117 5.07 -2.01 9.02
C LEU A 117 4.00 -1.35 8.14
N CYS A 118 2.86 -2.03 7.93
CA CYS A 118 1.73 -1.46 7.20
C CYS A 118 1.21 -0.20 7.91
N ALA A 119 0.97 -0.26 9.21
CA ALA A 119 0.46 0.86 10.00
C ALA A 119 1.45 2.04 10.04
N SER A 120 2.76 1.78 10.18
CA SER A 120 3.77 2.85 10.23
C SER A 120 3.97 3.56 8.90
N THR A 121 3.61 2.91 7.79
CA THR A 121 3.77 3.45 6.43
C THR A 121 2.46 3.82 5.74
N ALA A 122 1.30 3.56 6.37
CA ALA A 122 -0.04 3.86 5.86
C ALA A 122 -0.16 5.29 5.30
N ALA A 123 0.43 6.27 6.00
CA ALA A 123 0.44 7.67 5.59
C ALA A 123 1.13 7.95 4.23
N LEU A 124 1.81 6.97 3.64
CA LEU A 124 2.50 7.11 2.36
C LEU A 124 1.69 6.54 1.19
N TRP A 125 0.67 5.71 1.42
CA TRP A 125 -0.04 5.01 0.35
C TRP A 125 -1.56 4.96 0.54
N GLU A 126 -2.10 5.29 1.71
CA GLU A 126 -3.54 5.51 1.87
C GLU A 126 -3.93 6.90 1.30
N PRO A 127 -4.90 6.98 0.37
CA PRO A 127 -5.28 8.23 -0.29
C PRO A 127 -5.69 9.36 0.67
N THR A 128 -6.38 9.02 1.76
CA THR A 128 -6.82 10.01 2.76
C THR A 128 -5.65 10.57 3.58
N ALA A 129 -4.67 9.72 3.89
CA ALA A 129 -3.54 10.06 4.75
C ALA A 129 -2.38 10.75 3.98
N ILE A 130 -2.14 10.39 2.73
CA ILE A 130 -0.99 10.89 1.95
C ILE A 130 -1.01 12.41 1.74
N LYS A 131 -2.20 13.01 1.58
CA LYS A 131 -2.37 14.47 1.54
C LYS A 131 -1.85 15.12 2.82
N THR A 132 -2.17 14.54 3.96
CA THR A 132 -1.77 15.05 5.28
C THR A 132 -0.27 14.88 5.52
N PHE A 133 0.34 13.80 5.01
CA PHE A 133 1.77 13.57 5.10
C PHE A 133 2.56 14.76 4.53
N TYR A 134 2.29 15.16 3.29
CA TYR A 134 2.99 16.29 2.65
C TYR A 134 2.66 17.65 3.26
N LEU A 135 1.48 17.81 3.86
CA LEU A 135 1.09 19.06 4.52
C LEU A 135 1.74 19.24 5.90
N ARG A 136 1.93 18.14 6.65
CA ARG A 136 2.30 18.21 8.08
C ARG A 136 3.72 17.73 8.39
N ARG A 137 4.40 17.05 7.45
CA ARG A 137 5.73 16.49 7.66
C ARG A 137 6.74 17.24 6.79
N SER A 138 7.51 18.11 7.41
CA SER A 138 8.60 18.86 6.75
C SER A 138 10.00 18.31 7.05
N LEU A 139 10.13 17.42 8.05
CA LEU A 139 11.42 16.96 8.57
C LEU A 139 11.82 15.56 8.10
N ILE A 140 10.90 14.82 7.47
CA ILE A 140 11.14 13.45 7.03
C ILE A 140 10.67 13.28 5.59
N THR A 141 11.38 12.45 4.85
CA THR A 141 11.01 11.98 3.51
C THR A 141 10.24 10.65 3.59
N PRO A 142 9.44 10.30 2.57
CA PRO A 142 8.84 8.97 2.46
C PRO A 142 9.88 7.85 2.57
N GLU A 143 11.01 7.99 1.89
CA GLU A 143 12.09 6.99 1.85
C GLU A 143 12.74 6.77 3.22
N GLU A 144 12.91 7.84 4.01
CA GLU A 144 13.41 7.76 5.40
C GLU A 144 12.42 7.01 6.30
N LEU A 145 11.12 7.34 6.22
CA LEU A 145 10.09 6.64 7.01
C LEU A 145 9.99 5.16 6.65
N ILE A 146 10.06 4.83 5.36
CA ILE A 146 10.06 3.45 4.88
C ILE A 146 11.31 2.71 5.38
N SER A 147 12.49 3.33 5.24
CA SER A 147 13.75 2.71 5.66
C SER A 147 13.80 2.48 7.16
N PHE A 148 13.35 3.47 7.95
CA PHE A 148 13.21 3.36 9.40
C PHE A 148 12.26 2.23 9.80
N SER A 149 11.09 2.16 9.17
CA SER A 149 10.08 1.13 9.48
C SER A 149 10.56 -0.28 9.13
N VAL A 150 11.28 -0.44 8.01
CA VAL A 150 11.83 -1.74 7.61
C VAL A 150 12.98 -2.17 8.53
N GLU A 151 13.85 -1.27 8.98
CA GLU A 151 14.93 -1.67 9.90
C GLU A 151 14.44 -2.03 11.30
N ALA A 152 13.29 -1.52 11.73
CA ALA A 152 12.66 -1.98 12.97
C ALA A 152 12.33 -3.49 12.95
N LEU A 153 12.21 -4.11 11.77
CA LEU A 153 12.06 -5.56 11.65
C LEU A 153 13.34 -6.33 11.99
N ARG A 154 14.51 -5.72 11.85
CA ARG A 154 15.81 -6.32 12.20
C ARG A 154 16.15 -6.12 13.66
N ASP A 155 16.02 -4.90 14.15
CA ASP A 155 16.54 -4.51 15.47
C ASP A 155 15.46 -4.57 16.58
N GLY A 156 14.19 -4.67 16.19
CA GLY A 156 13.04 -4.54 17.08
C GLY A 156 12.63 -3.10 17.31
N ALA A 157 11.36 -2.88 17.67
CA ALA A 157 10.91 -1.55 18.05
C ALA A 157 11.59 -1.13 19.37
N PRO A 158 12.05 0.13 19.48
CA PRO A 158 12.53 0.64 20.75
C PRO A 158 11.41 0.57 21.81
N PRO A 159 11.75 0.33 23.09
CA PRO A 159 10.75 0.38 24.16
C PRO A 159 10.14 1.78 24.25
N CYS A 160 8.84 1.84 24.57
CA CYS A 160 8.11 3.09 24.81
C CYS A 160 8.49 3.74 26.15
#